data_AF-A0A511FDW4-F1
#
_entry.id   AF-A0A511FDW4-F1
#
_cell.length_a   1.000
_cell.length_b   1.000
_cell.length_c   1.000
_cell.angle_alpha   90.00
_cell.angle_beta   90.00
_cell.angle_gamma   90.00
#
_symmetry.space_group_name_H-M   'P 1'
#
loop_
_entity.id
_entity.type
_entity.pdbx_description
1 polymer ?
#
loop_
_entity_poly.entity_id
_entity_poly.type
_entity_poly.pdbx_seq_one_letter_code
_entity_poly.pdbx_strand_id
1 'polypeptide(L)'
;MPDLDNPEGGDKGAKAYVPPATQADLDAIIGKRLARAEAQFSDYDDLKAKAARLDEIEEANKTEAQKAADRISAAEAEAASVPAKVADGLRSALVSLGVVPEDRKVLLTATDPDALLEQVKAIQGIKKTGGRDALAGRTPSTPGGADPKREWLRGLTGRDD
;
A
#
# COMPACT_ATOMS: atom_id res chain seq x y z
N MET A 1 -2.50 19.14 76.84
CA MET A 1 -3.86 19.67 77.10
C MET A 1 -3.74 21.17 77.25
N PRO A 2 -4.44 21.93 76.40
CA PRO A 2 -5.83 22.26 76.66
C PRO A 2 -6.79 21.90 75.51
N ASP A 3 -8.06 22.14 75.81
CA ASP A 3 -9.31 21.62 75.30
C ASP A 3 -9.78 22.07 73.90
N LEU A 4 -10.54 21.15 73.28
CA LEU A 4 -11.80 21.34 72.54
C LEU A 4 -11.87 22.45 71.47
N ASP A 5 -12.03 22.04 70.21
CA ASP A 5 -13.26 22.39 69.48
C ASP A 5 -13.51 21.50 68.26
N ASN A 6 -14.72 20.93 68.25
CA ASN A 6 -15.28 20.07 67.24
C ASN A 6 -15.99 20.94 66.18
N PRO A 7 -15.60 20.91 64.88
CA PRO A 7 -16.45 21.51 63.86
C PRO A 7 -17.58 20.54 63.51
N GLU A 8 -18.75 20.80 64.10
CA GLU A 8 -20.01 20.13 63.81
C GLU A 8 -20.24 20.00 62.30
N GLY A 9 -20.62 18.79 61.89
CA GLY A 9 -21.03 18.46 60.54
C GLY A 9 -22.22 19.31 60.11
N GLY A 10 -22.16 19.79 58.87
CA GLY A 10 -23.12 20.72 58.29
C GLY A 10 -24.56 20.19 58.31
N ASP A 11 -25.39 20.85 59.11
CA ASP A 11 -26.83 20.88 58.90
C ASP A 11 -27.13 21.69 57.64
N LYS A 12 -27.46 20.98 56.56
CA LYS A 12 -28.14 21.57 55.39
C LYS A 12 -29.56 21.02 55.33
N GLY A 13 -30.43 21.58 56.17
CA GLY A 13 -31.81 21.91 55.82
C GLY A 13 -32.68 20.79 55.25
N ALA A 14 -32.89 19.72 56.00
CA ALA A 14 -34.02 18.82 55.76
C ALA A 14 -35.31 19.50 56.23
N LYS A 15 -36.06 20.12 55.31
CA LYS A 15 -37.43 20.60 55.59
C LYS A 15 -38.26 19.40 56.07
N ALA A 16 -38.79 19.45 57.29
CA ALA A 16 -39.73 18.44 57.79
C ALA A 16 -40.91 18.27 56.82
N TYR A 17 -41.30 17.02 56.55
CA TYR A 17 -42.41 16.73 55.65
C TYR A 17 -43.72 17.30 56.21
N VAL A 18 -44.35 18.20 55.45
CA VAL A 18 -45.67 18.75 55.77
C VAL A 18 -46.69 18.14 54.80
N PRO A 19 -47.63 17.31 55.28
CA PRO A 19 -48.67 16.76 54.42
C PRO A 19 -49.61 17.88 53.93
N PRO A 20 -50.14 17.80 52.69
CA PRO A 20 -51.09 18.77 52.18
C PRO A 20 -52.38 18.75 53.02
N ALA A 21 -52.84 19.94 53.43
CA ALA A 21 -54.03 20.09 54.26
C ALA A 21 -55.32 19.98 53.44
N THR A 22 -55.24 20.20 52.13
CA THR A 22 -56.38 20.20 51.21
C THR A 22 -56.04 19.55 49.87
N GLN A 23 -57.08 19.20 49.09
CA GLN A 23 -56.92 18.70 47.72
C GLN A 23 -56.25 19.74 46.82
N ALA A 24 -56.59 21.03 46.99
CA ALA A 24 -55.98 22.11 46.23
C ALA A 24 -54.46 22.23 46.50
N ASP A 25 -54.01 21.99 47.74
CA ASP A 25 -52.59 21.96 48.08
C ASP A 25 -51.88 20.77 47.43
N LEU A 26 -52.53 19.61 47.38
CA LEU A 26 -52.01 18.43 46.71
C LEU A 26 -51.87 18.67 45.19
N ASP A 27 -52.90 19.20 44.54
CA ASP A 27 -52.90 19.51 43.11
C ASP A 27 -51.81 20.55 42.78
N ALA A 28 -51.62 21.56 43.63
CA ALA A 28 -50.57 22.55 43.48
C ALA A 28 -49.15 21.96 43.63
N ILE A 29 -48.96 20.99 44.53
CA ILE A 29 -47.68 20.28 44.68
C ILE A 29 -47.39 19.41 43.45
N ILE A 30 -48.41 18.70 42.95
CA ILE A 30 -48.30 17.86 41.74
C ILE A 30 -47.97 18.73 40.52
N GLY A 31 -48.70 19.83 40.32
CA GLY A 31 -48.45 20.76 39.21
C GLY A 31 -47.03 21.34 39.23
N LYS A 32 -46.52 21.74 40.41
CA LYS A 32 -45.13 22.22 40.56
C LYS A 32 -44.09 21.15 40.24
N ARG A 33 -44.35 19.89 40.62
CA ARG A 33 -43.45 18.77 40.31
C ARG A 33 -43.47 18.43 38.83
N LEU A 34 -44.64 18.42 38.20
CA LEU A 34 -44.80 18.18 36.78
C LEU A 34 -44.11 19.27 35.95
N ALA A 35 -44.33 20.55 36.27
CA ALA A 35 -43.66 21.66 35.59
C ALA A 35 -42.13 21.59 35.72
N ARG A 36 -41.61 21.15 36.88
CA ARG A 36 -40.17 20.94 37.07
C ARG A 36 -39.67 19.77 36.21
N ALA A 37 -40.42 18.69 36.12
CA ALA A 37 -40.07 17.54 35.29
C ALA A 37 -40.06 17.92 33.81
N GLU A 38 -41.10 18.61 33.31
CA GLU A 38 -41.15 19.10 31.93
C GLU A 38 -40.00 20.06 31.61
N ALA A 39 -39.67 20.97 32.53
CA ALA A 39 -38.52 21.86 32.36
C ALA A 39 -37.19 21.10 32.32
N GLN A 40 -37.04 20.03 33.13
CA GLN A 40 -35.84 19.20 33.18
C GLN A 40 -35.60 18.35 31.93
N PHE A 41 -36.65 18.08 31.14
CA PHE A 41 -36.55 17.29 29.90
C PHE A 41 -36.88 18.11 28.64
N SER A 42 -36.94 19.44 28.77
CA SER A 42 -37.27 20.33 27.66
C SER A 42 -36.25 20.28 26.51
N ASP A 43 -35.02 19.86 26.80
CA ASP A 43 -33.92 19.67 25.85
C ASP A 43 -33.87 18.27 25.24
N TYR A 44 -34.65 17.32 25.75
CA TYR A 44 -34.60 15.91 25.33
C TYR A 44 -34.97 15.74 23.85
N ASP A 45 -36.01 16.44 23.38
CA ASP A 45 -36.43 16.37 21.99
C ASP A 45 -35.38 16.98 21.03
N ASP A 46 -34.70 18.05 21.44
CA ASP A 46 -33.61 18.66 20.66
C ASP A 46 -32.37 17.76 20.64
N LEU A 47 -32.02 17.14 21.77
CA LEU A 47 -30.93 16.16 21.83
C LEU A 47 -31.22 14.93 20.97
N LYS A 48 -32.46 14.43 20.98
CA LYS A 48 -32.89 13.32 20.14
C LYS A 48 -32.82 13.68 18.66
N ALA A 49 -33.23 14.89 18.28
CA ALA A 49 -33.12 15.37 16.90
C ALA A 49 -31.67 15.53 16.44
N LYS A 50 -30.78 16.04 17.32
CA LYS A 50 -29.34 16.16 17.04
C LYS A 50 -28.66 14.80 16.89
N ALA A 51 -28.99 13.83 17.75
CA ALA A 51 -28.49 12.47 17.65
C ALA A 51 -28.88 11.83 16.31
N ALA A 52 -30.16 11.92 15.93
CA ALA A 52 -30.62 11.42 14.64
C ALA A 52 -29.88 12.06 13.45
N ARG A 53 -29.67 13.38 13.47
CA ARG A 53 -28.88 14.07 12.43
C ARG A 53 -27.42 13.66 12.41
N LEU A 54 -26.82 13.42 13.57
CA LEU A 54 -25.43 12.98 13.67
C LEU A 54 -25.29 11.58 13.07
N ASP A 55 -26.19 10.66 13.40
CA ASP A 55 -26.23 9.31 12.82
C ASP A 55 -26.39 9.36 11.30
N GLU A 56 -27.29 10.21 10.78
CA GLU A 56 -27.47 10.41 9.33
C GLU A 56 -26.19 10.92 8.65
N ILE A 57 -25.51 11.89 9.26
CA ILE A 57 -24.25 12.45 8.73
C ILE A 57 -23.13 11.42 8.79
N GLU A 58 -23.03 10.65 9.87
CA GLU A 58 -22.02 9.59 10.00
C GLU A 58 -22.20 8.49 8.96
N GLU A 59 -23.43 8.03 8.73
CA GLU A 59 -23.72 7.03 7.69
C GLU A 59 -23.46 7.56 6.27
N ALA A 60 -23.83 8.82 6.01
CA ALA A 60 -23.51 9.48 4.75
C ALA A 60 -21.99 9.60 4.55
N ASN A 61 -21.25 10.04 5.58
CA ASN A 61 -19.80 10.20 5.53
C ASN A 61 -19.07 8.86 5.38
N LYS A 62 -19.51 7.79 6.05
CA LYS A 62 -18.95 6.44 5.86
C LYS A 62 -19.09 6.00 4.41
N THR A 63 -20.26 6.24 3.81
CA THR A 63 -20.52 5.91 2.41
C THR A 63 -19.65 6.73 1.44
N GLU A 64 -19.47 8.02 1.71
CA GLU A 64 -18.59 8.87 0.90
C GLU A 64 -17.12 8.52 1.07
N ALA A 65 -16.67 8.21 2.30
CA ALA A 65 -15.32 7.77 2.58
C ALA A 65 -15.00 6.45 1.87
N GLN A 66 -15.93 5.50 1.84
CA GLN A 66 -15.81 4.27 1.08
C GLN A 66 -15.62 4.56 -0.43
N LYS A 67 -16.50 5.40 -1.01
CA LYS A 67 -16.39 5.81 -2.42
C LYS A 67 -15.10 6.56 -2.72
N ALA A 68 -14.61 7.37 -1.79
CA ALA A 68 -13.35 8.09 -1.92
C ALA A 68 -12.16 7.12 -1.88
N ALA A 69 -12.17 6.16 -0.95
CA ALA A 69 -11.15 5.11 -0.87
C ALA A 69 -11.10 4.26 -2.14
N ASP A 70 -12.25 3.86 -2.68
CA ASP A 70 -12.32 3.10 -3.94
C ASP A 70 -11.75 3.90 -5.12
N ARG A 71 -12.06 5.21 -5.20
CA ARG A 71 -11.51 6.09 -6.24
C ARG A 71 -10.00 6.29 -6.10
N ILE A 72 -9.51 6.45 -4.87
CA ILE A 72 -8.08 6.58 -4.60
C ILE A 72 -7.37 5.28 -5.00
N SER A 73 -7.89 4.12 -4.61
CA SER A 73 -7.30 2.83 -4.97
C SER A 73 -7.29 2.60 -6.50
N ALA A 74 -8.36 2.97 -7.20
CA ALA A 74 -8.41 2.92 -8.65
C ALA A 74 -7.38 3.88 -9.30
N ALA A 75 -7.29 5.10 -8.81
CA ALA A 75 -6.33 6.09 -9.31
C ALA A 75 -4.87 5.67 -9.05
N GLU A 76 -4.58 5.08 -7.88
CA GLU A 76 -3.27 4.52 -7.54
C GLU A 76 -2.91 3.34 -8.46
N ALA A 77 -3.86 2.45 -8.74
CA ALA A 77 -3.65 1.35 -9.67
C ALA A 77 -3.39 1.85 -11.11
N GLU A 78 -4.13 2.87 -11.55
CA GLU A 78 -3.87 3.50 -12.85
C GLU A 78 -2.50 4.16 -12.90
N ALA A 79 -2.13 4.93 -11.87
CA ALA A 79 -0.83 5.58 -11.76
C ALA A 79 0.32 4.56 -11.76
N ALA A 80 0.19 3.44 -11.04
CA ALA A 80 1.17 2.36 -11.05
C ALA A 80 1.33 1.69 -12.42
N SER A 81 0.32 1.77 -13.30
CA SER A 81 0.39 1.24 -14.67
C SER A 81 1.10 2.17 -15.66
N VAL A 82 1.24 3.46 -15.35
CA VAL A 82 1.81 4.46 -16.27
C VAL A 82 3.28 4.18 -16.59
N PRO A 83 4.17 3.90 -15.62
CA PRO A 83 5.58 3.64 -15.91
C PRO A 83 5.78 2.48 -16.90
N ALA A 84 5.03 1.39 -16.74
CA ALA A 84 5.10 0.23 -17.63
C ALA A 84 4.69 0.59 -19.08
N LYS A 85 3.60 1.34 -19.25
CA LYS A 85 3.16 1.82 -20.57
C LYS A 85 4.19 2.75 -21.23
N VAL A 86 4.79 3.64 -20.45
CA VAL A 86 5.85 4.54 -20.92
C VAL A 86 7.09 3.74 -21.33
N ALA A 87 7.51 2.77 -20.52
CA ALA A 87 8.64 1.89 -20.82
C ALA A 87 8.40 1.06 -22.09
N ASP A 88 7.19 0.55 -22.30
CA ASP A 88 6.84 -0.19 -23.52
C ASP A 88 6.89 0.69 -24.77
N GLY A 89 6.33 1.91 -24.70
CA GLY A 89 6.42 2.88 -25.78
C GLY A 89 7.87 3.28 -26.09
N LEU A 90 8.67 3.53 -25.05
CA LEU A 90 10.08 3.87 -25.17
C LEU A 90 10.89 2.72 -25.77
N ARG A 91 10.63 1.47 -25.37
CA ARG A 91 11.23 0.26 -25.96
C ARG A 91 10.98 0.19 -27.46
N SER A 92 9.74 0.42 -27.89
CA SER A 92 9.38 0.43 -29.33
C SER A 92 10.08 1.56 -30.09
N ALA A 93 10.14 2.76 -29.52
CA ALA A 93 10.78 3.91 -30.14
C ALA A 93 12.31 3.73 -30.29
N LEU A 94 12.98 3.21 -29.25
CA LEU A 94 14.43 2.95 -29.26
C LEU A 94 14.85 1.95 -30.33
N VAL A 95 14.04 0.91 -30.53
CA VAL A 95 14.28 -0.09 -31.58
C VAL A 95 14.02 0.52 -32.96
N SER A 96 12.91 1.25 -33.12
CA SER A 96 12.56 1.90 -34.40
C SER A 96 13.59 2.95 -34.84
N LEU A 97 14.18 3.69 -33.90
CA LEU A 97 15.25 4.66 -34.14
C LEU A 97 16.62 4.01 -34.38
N GLY A 98 16.74 2.68 -34.24
CA GLY A 98 17.99 1.96 -34.43
C GLY A 98 19.01 2.14 -33.30
N VAL A 99 18.60 2.72 -32.17
CA VAL A 99 19.46 2.86 -30.97
C VAL A 99 19.74 1.49 -30.37
N VAL A 100 18.74 0.60 -30.37
CA VAL A 100 18.88 -0.80 -30.01
C VAL A 100 18.53 -1.65 -31.22
N PRO A 101 19.43 -2.54 -31.70
CA PRO A 101 19.10 -3.40 -32.83
C PRO A 101 18.04 -4.45 -32.45
N GLU A 102 17.24 -4.86 -33.43
CA GLU A 102 16.08 -5.76 -33.23
C GLU A 102 16.46 -7.09 -32.55
N ASP A 103 17.64 -7.65 -32.84
CA ASP A 103 18.15 -8.87 -32.22
C ASP A 103 18.36 -8.74 -30.70
N ARG A 104 18.45 -7.51 -30.19
CA ARG A 104 18.64 -7.20 -28.76
C ARG A 104 17.41 -6.60 -28.09
N LYS A 105 16.28 -6.48 -28.81
CA LYS A 105 14.99 -6.03 -28.25
C LYS A 105 14.56 -6.86 -27.03
N VAL A 106 14.82 -8.17 -27.06
CA VAL A 106 14.48 -9.12 -25.98
C VAL A 106 15.19 -8.80 -24.67
N LEU A 107 16.34 -8.11 -24.71
CA LEU A 107 17.11 -7.74 -23.53
C LEU A 107 16.53 -6.52 -22.78
N LEU A 108 15.65 -5.78 -23.44
CA LEU A 108 14.93 -4.67 -22.82
C LEU A 108 13.75 -5.26 -22.03
N THR A 109 13.87 -5.41 -20.72
CA THR A 109 12.85 -6.05 -19.87
C THR A 109 12.35 -5.16 -18.74
N ALA A 110 13.03 -4.04 -18.47
CA ALA A 110 12.60 -3.10 -17.45
C ALA A 110 11.22 -2.53 -17.76
N THR A 111 10.38 -2.44 -16.73
CA THR A 111 9.05 -1.82 -16.75
C THR A 111 9.08 -0.39 -16.22
N ASP A 112 10.24 0.07 -15.75
CA ASP A 112 10.49 1.43 -15.34
C ASP A 112 11.34 2.15 -16.41
N PRO A 113 10.99 3.38 -16.82
CA PRO A 113 11.73 4.11 -17.85
C PRO A 113 13.21 4.34 -17.54
N ASP A 114 13.57 4.64 -16.29
CA ASP A 114 14.96 4.93 -15.94
C ASP A 114 15.82 3.66 -15.97
N ALA A 115 15.29 2.56 -15.40
CA ALA A 115 15.92 1.25 -15.49
C ALA A 115 16.06 0.76 -16.95
N LEU A 116 15.08 1.07 -17.81
CA LEU A 116 15.14 0.75 -19.24
C LEU A 116 16.28 1.50 -19.93
N LEU A 117 16.48 2.78 -19.61
CA LEU A 117 17.59 3.57 -20.16
C LEU A 117 18.96 3.02 -19.73
N GLU A 118 19.10 2.54 -18.49
CA GLU A 118 20.32 1.85 -18.04
C GLU A 118 20.56 0.53 -18.79
N GLN A 119 19.51 -0.26 -19.06
CA GLN A 119 19.63 -1.46 -19.91
C GLN A 119 20.09 -1.11 -21.32
N VAL A 120 19.56 -0.03 -21.90
CA VAL A 120 19.97 0.45 -23.23
C VAL A 120 21.45 0.82 -23.24
N LYS A 121 21.93 1.56 -22.23
CA LYS A 121 23.36 1.89 -22.10
C LYS A 121 24.23 0.64 -22.00
N ALA A 122 23.81 -0.34 -21.19
CA ALA A 122 24.52 -1.61 -21.06
C ALA A 122 24.58 -2.35 -22.41
N ILE A 123 23.49 -2.42 -23.16
CA ILE A 123 23.41 -3.08 -24.47
C ILE A 123 24.33 -2.41 -25.50
N GLN A 124 24.42 -1.08 -25.50
CA GLN A 124 25.32 -0.34 -26.39
C GLN A 124 26.80 -0.65 -26.11
N GLY A 125 27.16 -0.95 -24.87
CA GLY A 125 28.51 -1.37 -24.48
C GLY A 125 28.90 -2.79 -24.90
N ILE A 126 27.93 -3.66 -25.21
CA ILE A 126 28.18 -5.05 -25.62
C ILE A 126 28.65 -5.06 -27.08
N LYS A 127 29.96 -5.24 -27.27
CA LYS A 127 30.55 -5.48 -28.59
C LYS A 127 30.11 -6.86 -29.10
N LYS A 128 29.62 -6.91 -30.34
CA LYS A 128 29.35 -8.16 -31.04
C LYS A 128 30.67 -8.89 -31.27
N THR A 129 31.03 -9.81 -30.38
CA THR A 129 32.09 -10.77 -30.66
C THR A 129 31.49 -11.78 -31.64
N GLY A 130 32.01 -11.82 -32.87
CA GLY A 130 31.65 -12.90 -33.80
C GLY A 130 31.92 -14.24 -33.13
N GLY A 131 31.09 -15.25 -33.42
CA GLY A 131 31.20 -16.59 -32.85
C GLY A 131 32.57 -17.21 -33.14
N ARG A 132 33.54 -16.92 -32.28
CA ARG A 132 34.84 -17.57 -32.26
C ARG A 132 34.67 -18.72 -31.28
N ASP A 133 34.42 -19.90 -31.82
CA ASP A 133 34.62 -21.10 -31.04
C ASP A 133 36.11 -21.15 -30.68
N ALA A 134 36.40 -20.97 -29.39
CA ALA A 134 37.77 -20.95 -28.86
C ALA A 134 38.50 -22.29 -29.07
N LEU A 135 37.75 -23.34 -29.45
CA LEU A 135 38.26 -24.67 -29.77
C LEU A 135 38.12 -25.04 -31.26
N ALA A 136 37.57 -24.17 -32.12
CA ALA A 136 37.50 -24.46 -33.55
C ALA A 136 38.91 -24.64 -34.13
N GLY A 137 39.16 -25.82 -34.71
CA GLY A 137 40.47 -26.20 -35.26
C GLY A 137 41.48 -26.75 -34.24
N ARG A 138 41.10 -26.87 -32.96
CA ARG A 138 41.97 -27.42 -31.92
C ARG A 138 41.78 -28.93 -31.81
N THR A 139 42.53 -29.69 -32.60
CA THR A 139 42.67 -31.13 -32.34
C THR A 139 43.41 -31.33 -31.02
N PRO A 140 42.98 -32.22 -30.12
CA PRO A 140 43.75 -32.56 -28.93
C PRO A 140 45.07 -33.18 -29.37
N SER A 141 46.14 -32.39 -29.38
CA SER A 141 47.50 -32.91 -29.54
C SER A 141 47.85 -33.62 -28.25
N THR A 142 47.66 -34.94 -28.21
CA THR A 142 48.15 -35.80 -27.15
C THR A 142 49.66 -35.56 -26.99
N PRO A 143 50.14 -35.01 -25.86
CA PRO A 143 51.57 -34.87 -25.64
C PRO A 143 52.16 -36.28 -25.49
N GLY A 144 52.93 -36.72 -26.49
CA GLY A 144 53.61 -38.02 -26.48
C GLY A 144 52.86 -39.20 -27.12
N GLY A 145 51.74 -38.97 -27.80
CA GLY A 145 51.01 -40.04 -28.49
C GLY A 145 51.32 -40.09 -29.99
N ALA A 146 51.98 -41.14 -30.44
CA ALA A 146 52.09 -41.45 -31.86
C ALA A 146 50.69 -41.50 -32.48
N ASP A 147 50.45 -40.66 -33.49
CA ASP A 147 49.20 -40.64 -34.24
C ASP A 147 49.09 -42.00 -34.97
N PRO A 148 48.12 -42.88 -34.62
CA PRO A 148 48.09 -44.26 -35.12
C PRO A 148 47.94 -44.31 -36.65
N LYS A 149 47.40 -43.26 -37.27
CA LYS A 149 47.38 -43.13 -38.73
C LYS A 149 48.76 -42.84 -39.30
N ARG A 150 49.58 -42.04 -38.62
CA ARG A 150 50.98 -41.79 -39.02
C ARG A 150 51.83 -43.04 -38.88
N GLU A 151 51.63 -43.86 -37.84
CA GLU A 151 52.32 -45.14 -37.71
C GLU A 151 51.89 -46.16 -38.77
N TRP A 152 50.58 -46.25 -39.06
CA TRP A 152 50.07 -47.10 -40.13
C TRP A 152 50.62 -46.71 -41.51
N LEU A 153 50.68 -45.41 -41.82
CA LEU A 153 51.31 -44.90 -43.05
C LEU A 153 52.81 -45.20 -43.08
N ARG A 154 53.52 -45.05 -41.96
CA ARG A 154 54.96 -45.36 -41.86
C ARG A 154 55.24 -46.85 -42.13
N GLY A 155 54.37 -47.74 -41.64
CA GLY A 155 54.45 -49.19 -41.89
C GLY A 155 54.11 -49.60 -43.33
N LEU A 156 53.35 -48.78 -44.06
CA LEU A 156 52.98 -49.05 -45.46
C LEU A 156 54.01 -48.49 -46.46
N THR A 157 54.64 -47.35 -46.16
CA THR A 157 55.53 -46.66 -47.12
C THR A 157 57.02 -46.86 -46.85
N GLY A 158 57.41 -47.45 -45.71
CA GLY A 158 58.79 -47.86 -45.42
C GLY A 158 59.84 -46.76 -45.57
N ARG A 159 59.45 -45.49 -45.39
CA ARG A 159 60.32 -44.32 -45.60
C ARG A 159 60.67 -43.72 -44.25
N ASP A 160 61.91 -43.92 -43.83
CA ASP A 160 62.52 -43.23 -42.70
C ASP A 160 63.07 -41.88 -43.20
N ASP A 161 62.58 -40.78 -42.62
CA ASP A 161 63.23 -39.46 -42.63
C ASP A 161 63.56 -39.10 -41.17
#